data_AF-B7P653-F1
#
_entry.id   AF-B7P653-F1
#
_cell.length_a   1.000
_cell.length_b   1.000
_cell.length_c   1.000
_cell.angle_alpha   90.00
_cell.angle_beta   90.00
_cell.angle_gamma   90.00
#
_symmetry.space_group_name_H-M   'P 1'
#
loop_
_entity.id
_entity.type
_entity.pdbx_description
1 polymer ?
#
loop_
_entity_poly.entity_id
_entity_poly.type
_entity_poly.pdbx_seq_one_letter_code
_entity_poly.pdbx_strand_id
1 'polypeptide(L)'
;VMNMSVFVGKTAPDFTAKAIMPNNNIDDKFKLSDYAAGDNIVLFFYPLDFTFVCPSEIIAFHNKLGEFTERRTKVVAVSVDSHFSHLAWKNTPHNKGGLGQVQFPMVSDIKKDISSKYNVLNEDGVALRGAFLIDKDFIVRHMLVNDLSIGRDINYTLKVIDALTHHQKHGEVCPAGWHKGEEAITPSHEGIAHYLSSHAEKL
;
A
#
# COMPACT_ATOMS: atom_id res chain seq x y z
N VAL A 1 -5.25 25.34 -10.78
CA VAL A 1 -4.03 24.69 -10.24
C VAL A 1 -4.03 23.28 -10.80
N MET A 2 -3.04 22.88 -11.60
CA MET A 2 -3.01 21.52 -12.16
C MET A 2 -3.07 20.51 -11.02
N ASN A 3 -4.11 19.70 -11.03
CA ASN A 3 -4.29 18.62 -10.06
C ASN A 3 -3.17 17.61 -10.35
N MET A 4 -2.07 17.65 -9.58
CA MET A 4 -1.01 16.65 -9.69
C MET A 4 -1.56 15.33 -9.13
N SER A 5 -2.29 14.60 -9.96
CA SER A 5 -2.80 13.27 -9.67
C SER A 5 -1.63 12.30 -9.46
N VAL A 6 -1.79 11.37 -8.52
CA VAL A 6 -0.85 10.27 -8.33
C VAL A 6 -0.54 9.55 -9.65
N PHE A 7 0.73 9.23 -9.89
CA PHE A 7 1.15 8.45 -11.04
C PHE A 7 2.46 7.69 -10.77
N VAL A 8 2.60 6.49 -11.34
CA VAL A 8 3.82 5.68 -11.21
C VAL A 8 5.01 6.42 -11.82
N GLY A 9 6.15 6.42 -11.11
CA GLY A 9 7.37 7.14 -11.49
C GLY A 9 7.38 8.62 -11.10
N LYS A 10 6.33 9.13 -10.44
CA LYS A 10 6.27 10.50 -9.90
C LYS A 10 6.30 10.50 -8.38
N THR A 11 6.73 11.63 -7.81
CA THR A 11 6.66 11.86 -6.36
C THR A 11 5.24 11.66 -5.87
N ALA A 12 5.09 10.90 -4.79
CA ALA A 12 3.78 10.62 -4.20
C ALA A 12 3.14 11.92 -3.69
N PRO A 13 1.82 12.12 -3.84
CA PRO A 13 1.13 13.25 -3.22
C PRO A 13 1.25 13.18 -1.69
N ASP A 14 1.95 14.14 -1.10
CA ASP A 14 2.09 14.20 0.35
C ASP A 14 0.83 14.78 1.02
N PHE A 15 0.65 14.44 2.30
CA PHE A 15 -0.46 14.94 3.11
C PHE A 15 -0.11 15.01 4.59
N THR A 16 -0.84 15.87 5.30
CA THR A 16 -0.89 15.91 6.75
C THR A 16 -2.34 15.78 7.19
N ALA A 17 -2.62 14.83 8.08
CA ALA A 17 -3.96 14.53 8.55
C ALA A 17 -3.94 13.93 9.96
N LYS A 18 -5.12 13.73 10.54
CA LYS A 18 -5.23 13.02 11.81
C LYS A 18 -5.12 11.52 11.58
N ALA A 19 -4.40 10.82 12.46
CA ALA A 19 -4.30 9.37 12.40
C ALA A 19 -4.44 8.74 13.79
N ILE A 20 -5.01 7.54 13.84
CA ILE A 20 -4.89 6.66 15.01
C ILE A 20 -3.62 5.84 14.86
N MET A 21 -2.69 6.03 15.78
CA MET A 21 -1.38 5.40 15.76
C MET A 21 -1.46 3.95 16.31
N PRO A 22 -0.40 3.12 16.12
CA PRO A 22 -0.38 1.73 16.60
C PRO A 22 -0.73 1.60 18.09
N ASN A 23 -0.27 2.54 18.92
CA ASN A 23 -0.54 2.64 20.36
C ASN A 23 -1.90 3.25 20.72
N ASN A 24 -2.81 3.43 19.76
CA ASN A 24 -4.14 4.04 19.88
C ASN A 24 -4.17 5.54 20.21
N ASN A 25 -3.03 6.21 20.28
CA ASN A 25 -3.01 7.66 20.42
C ASN A 25 -3.42 8.33 19.10
N ILE A 26 -4.08 9.48 19.21
CA ILE A 26 -4.35 10.35 18.08
C ILE A 26 -3.09 11.16 17.81
N ASP A 27 -2.57 11.06 16.58
CA ASP A 27 -1.63 12.04 16.04
C ASP A 27 -2.44 13.04 15.21
N ASP A 28 -2.49 14.31 15.66
CA ASP A 28 -3.25 15.36 14.97
C ASP A 28 -2.57 15.87 13.70
N LYS A 29 -1.28 15.55 13.50
CA LYS A 29 -0.44 16.08 12.41
C LYS A 29 0.40 14.99 11.77
N PHE A 30 -0.14 13.78 11.66
CA PHE A 30 0.52 12.69 10.94
C PHE A 30 0.81 13.13 9.50
N LYS A 31 2.09 13.11 9.12
CA LYS A 31 2.57 13.48 7.78
C LYS A 31 3.23 12.29 7.11
N LEU A 32 2.77 11.95 5.91
CA LEU A 32 3.19 10.72 5.22
C LEU A 32 4.70 10.70 4.94
N SER A 33 5.25 11.79 4.42
CA SER A 33 6.69 11.90 4.15
C SER A 33 7.55 11.73 5.39
N ASP A 34 7.11 12.28 6.53
CA ASP A 34 7.86 12.23 7.78
C ASP A 34 7.82 10.82 8.37
N TYR A 35 6.68 10.14 8.24
CA TYR A 35 6.54 8.74 8.62
C TYR A 35 7.39 7.80 7.77
N ALA A 36 7.61 8.11 6.48
CA ALA A 36 8.46 7.31 5.59
C ALA A 36 9.86 7.10 6.21
N ALA A 37 10.50 8.19 6.65
CA ALA A 37 11.82 8.19 7.28
C ALA A 37 12.87 7.32 6.55
N GLY A 38 12.87 7.35 5.22
CA GLY A 38 13.79 6.60 4.36
C GLY A 38 13.44 5.12 4.16
N ASP A 39 12.29 4.66 4.67
CA ASP A 39 11.71 3.35 4.36
C ASP A 39 10.67 3.47 3.25
N ASN A 40 10.36 2.35 2.61
CA ASN A 40 9.23 2.27 1.67
C ASN A 40 7.91 2.39 2.44
N ILE A 41 6.84 2.79 1.76
CA ILE A 41 5.48 2.82 2.29
C ILE A 41 4.54 2.05 1.36
N VAL A 42 3.74 1.15 1.94
CA VAL A 42 2.48 0.72 1.36
C VAL A 42 1.37 1.58 1.95
N LEU A 43 0.85 2.50 1.14
CA LEU A 43 -0.30 3.33 1.46
C LEU A 43 -1.53 2.68 0.84
N PHE A 44 -2.50 2.26 1.64
CA PHE A 44 -3.69 1.60 1.12
C PHE A 44 -4.97 2.28 1.61
N PHE A 45 -5.89 2.46 0.68
CA PHE A 45 -7.21 3.03 0.88
C PHE A 45 -8.23 1.90 1.03
N TYR A 46 -9.25 2.14 1.85
CA TYR A 46 -10.42 1.28 1.95
C TYR A 46 -11.69 2.13 2.03
N PRO A 47 -12.85 1.60 1.59
CA PRO A 47 -14.06 2.40 1.47
C PRO A 47 -14.55 3.02 2.79
N LEU A 48 -14.85 2.18 3.78
CA LEU A 48 -15.51 2.57 5.03
C LEU A 48 -15.17 1.62 6.19
N ASP A 49 -15.10 2.18 7.39
CA ASP A 49 -15.11 1.45 8.66
C ASP A 49 -16.41 0.65 8.84
N PHE A 50 -16.35 -0.42 9.65
CA PHE A 50 -17.51 -1.24 10.03
C PHE A 50 -18.28 -1.89 8.84
N THR A 51 -17.60 -2.12 7.73
CA THR A 51 -18.14 -2.83 6.56
C THR A 51 -17.52 -4.22 6.37
N PHE A 52 -17.71 -4.85 5.21
CA PHE A 52 -17.54 -6.31 5.05
C PHE A 52 -16.12 -6.74 4.63
N VAL A 53 -15.61 -6.23 3.51
CA VAL A 53 -14.29 -6.62 2.97
C VAL A 53 -13.15 -5.83 3.64
N CYS A 54 -13.41 -4.60 4.08
CA CYS A 54 -12.42 -3.75 4.71
C CYS A 54 -11.70 -4.38 5.92
N PRO A 55 -12.39 -5.00 6.91
CA PRO A 55 -11.70 -5.60 8.05
C PRO A 55 -10.79 -6.75 7.65
N SER A 56 -11.16 -7.55 6.65
CA SER A 56 -10.32 -8.68 6.22
C SER A 56 -9.00 -8.21 5.61
N GLU A 57 -9.01 -7.15 4.80
CA GLU A 57 -7.78 -6.59 4.23
C GLU A 57 -6.89 -5.95 5.30
N ILE A 58 -7.47 -5.15 6.18
CA ILE A 58 -6.74 -4.47 7.26
C ILE A 58 -6.07 -5.50 8.19
N ILE A 59 -6.80 -6.56 8.57
CA ILE A 59 -6.26 -7.65 9.39
C ILE A 59 -5.20 -8.46 8.62
N ALA A 60 -5.39 -8.70 7.31
CA ALA A 60 -4.39 -9.40 6.50
C ALA A 60 -3.05 -8.63 6.43
N PHE A 61 -3.11 -7.30 6.24
CA PHE A 61 -1.92 -6.45 6.36
C PHE A 61 -1.31 -6.53 7.76
N HIS A 62 -2.14 -6.50 8.81
CA HIS A 62 -1.67 -6.55 10.20
C HIS A 62 -0.91 -7.86 10.50
N ASN A 63 -1.48 -9.00 10.12
CA ASN A 63 -0.88 -10.31 10.35
C ASN A 63 0.45 -10.50 9.62
N LYS A 64 0.69 -9.75 8.53
CA LYS A 64 1.92 -9.79 7.73
C LYS A 64 2.89 -8.63 8.03
N LEU A 65 2.65 -7.83 9.07
CA LEU A 65 3.50 -6.67 9.40
C LEU A 65 4.98 -7.03 9.59
N GLY A 66 5.29 -8.23 10.11
CA GLY A 66 6.67 -8.71 10.21
C GLY A 66 7.36 -8.78 8.84
N GLU A 67 6.67 -9.31 7.83
CA GLU A 67 7.19 -9.44 6.46
C GLU A 67 7.42 -8.08 5.78
N PHE A 68 6.58 -7.08 6.07
CA PHE A 68 6.79 -5.70 5.61
C PHE A 68 7.99 -5.06 6.31
N THR A 69 8.13 -5.29 7.62
CA THR A 69 9.23 -4.76 8.43
C THR A 69 10.58 -5.30 7.95
N GLU A 70 10.68 -6.61 7.68
CA GLU A 70 11.88 -7.25 7.09
C GLU A 70 12.28 -6.63 5.75
N ARG A 71 11.31 -6.11 4.99
CA ARG A 71 11.50 -5.44 3.70
C ARG A 71 11.65 -3.92 3.83
N ARG A 72 11.86 -3.41 5.05
CA ARG A 72 11.94 -1.96 5.33
C ARG A 72 10.78 -1.19 4.70
N THR A 73 9.57 -1.73 4.88
CA THR A 73 8.35 -1.17 4.33
C THR A 73 7.35 -0.94 5.45
N LYS A 74 6.86 0.29 5.54
CA LYS A 74 5.82 0.70 6.48
C LYS A 74 4.45 0.57 5.83
N VAL A 75 3.42 0.31 6.63
CA VAL A 75 2.03 0.18 6.17
C VAL A 75 1.22 1.34 6.73
N VAL A 76 0.37 1.95 5.91
CA VAL A 76 -0.54 3.03 6.32
C VAL A 76 -1.91 2.79 5.68
N ALA A 77 -2.96 2.80 6.50
CA ALA A 77 -4.34 2.68 6.04
C ALA A 77 -5.02 4.04 5.97
N VAL A 78 -5.89 4.27 4.98
CA VAL A 78 -6.67 5.51 4.84
C VAL A 78 -8.11 5.20 4.49
N SER A 79 -9.07 5.85 5.16
CA SER A 79 -10.45 5.96 4.65
C SER A 79 -10.99 7.36 4.95
N VAL A 80 -12.22 7.61 4.47
CA VAL A 80 -12.92 8.88 4.66
C VAL A 80 -13.55 9.02 6.06
N ASP A 81 -13.41 8.00 6.91
CA ASP A 81 -13.97 7.99 8.25
C ASP A 81 -13.19 8.89 9.21
N SER A 82 -13.80 9.21 10.36
CA SER A 82 -13.13 9.99 11.40
C SER A 82 -12.12 9.13 12.18
N HIS A 83 -11.06 9.74 12.69
CA HIS A 83 -10.14 9.10 13.63
C HIS A 83 -10.84 8.52 14.88
N PHE A 84 -11.96 9.09 15.33
CA PHE A 84 -12.78 8.51 16.40
C PHE A 84 -13.42 7.18 15.97
N SER A 85 -13.90 7.08 14.74
CA SER A 85 -14.43 5.84 14.16
C SER A 85 -13.36 4.76 14.11
N HIS A 86 -12.17 5.10 13.60
CA HIS A 86 -11.04 4.16 13.56
C HIS A 86 -10.71 3.61 14.95
N LEU A 87 -10.62 4.49 15.96
CA LEU A 87 -10.32 4.08 17.34
C LEU A 87 -11.42 3.16 17.90
N ALA A 88 -12.69 3.49 17.68
CA ALA A 88 -13.81 2.64 18.07
C ALA A 88 -13.73 1.26 17.39
N TRP A 89 -13.36 1.22 16.11
CA TRP A 89 -13.26 -0.03 15.36
C TRP A 89 -12.07 -0.90 15.79
N LYS A 90 -10.92 -0.29 16.12
CA LYS A 90 -9.77 -0.98 16.77
C LYS A 90 -10.16 -1.57 18.13
N ASN A 91 -11.01 -0.89 18.88
CA ASN A 91 -11.48 -1.35 20.19
C ASN A 91 -12.62 -2.39 20.09
N THR A 92 -13.14 -2.64 18.88
CA THR A 92 -14.16 -3.66 18.66
C THR A 92 -13.48 -5.03 18.47
N PRO A 93 -13.90 -6.08 19.18
CA PRO A 93 -13.37 -7.44 19.00
C PRO A 93 -13.71 -8.05 17.63
N HIS A 94 -12.87 -8.97 17.15
CA HIS A 94 -13.04 -9.65 15.85
C HIS A 94 -14.38 -10.38 15.71
N ASN A 95 -14.84 -11.05 16.78
CA ASN A 95 -16.14 -11.75 16.78
C ASN A 95 -17.35 -10.80 16.73
N LYS A 96 -17.13 -9.48 16.77
CA LYS A 96 -18.13 -8.44 16.57
C LYS A 96 -17.87 -7.62 15.29
N GLY A 97 -17.03 -8.13 14.37
CA GLY A 97 -16.67 -7.44 13.12
C GLY A 97 -15.67 -6.30 13.30
N GLY A 98 -14.99 -6.22 14.44
CA GLY A 98 -13.95 -5.22 14.71
C GLY A 98 -12.57 -5.61 14.19
N LEU A 99 -11.63 -4.67 14.27
CA LEU A 99 -10.25 -4.87 13.82
C LEU A 99 -9.34 -5.47 14.90
N GLY A 100 -9.67 -5.27 16.17
CA GLY A 100 -8.70 -5.43 17.25
C GLY A 100 -7.54 -4.44 17.15
N GLN A 101 -6.46 -4.74 17.85
CA GLN A 101 -5.34 -3.82 18.07
C GLN A 101 -4.34 -3.84 16.89
N VAL A 102 -4.77 -3.40 15.71
CA VAL A 102 -3.89 -3.29 14.53
C VAL A 102 -2.74 -2.31 14.79
N GLN A 103 -1.57 -2.65 14.26
CA GLN A 103 -0.28 -2.05 14.64
C GLN A 103 0.33 -1.15 13.55
N PHE A 104 -0.51 -0.45 12.78
CA PHE A 104 -0.08 0.58 11.82
C PHE A 104 -1.00 1.82 11.91
N PRO A 105 -0.56 3.00 11.42
CA PRO A 105 -1.40 4.20 11.39
C PRO A 105 -2.65 4.02 10.54
N MET A 106 -3.80 4.44 11.07
CA MET A 106 -5.07 4.57 10.36
C MET A 106 -5.40 6.06 10.21
N VAL A 107 -5.26 6.58 9.00
CA VAL A 107 -5.42 8.00 8.66
C VAL A 107 -6.87 8.31 8.33
N SER A 108 -7.37 9.38 8.93
CA SER A 108 -8.69 9.94 8.68
C SER A 108 -8.63 10.98 7.55
N ASP A 109 -9.25 10.65 6.42
CA ASP A 109 -9.45 11.54 5.27
C ASP A 109 -10.87 12.11 5.25
N ILE A 110 -11.33 12.65 6.38
CA ILE A 110 -12.72 13.16 6.52
C ILE A 110 -13.09 14.23 5.49
N LYS A 111 -12.08 14.99 5.03
CA LYS A 111 -12.21 16.02 3.99
C LYS A 111 -12.18 15.47 2.56
N LYS A 112 -11.79 14.21 2.38
CA LYS A 112 -11.69 13.50 1.08
C LYS A 112 -10.62 14.05 0.14
N ASP A 113 -9.75 14.93 0.66
CA ASP A 113 -8.69 15.57 -0.10
C ASP A 113 -7.58 14.56 -0.43
N ILE A 114 -7.30 13.61 0.46
CA ILE A 114 -6.25 12.61 0.24
C ILE A 114 -6.70 11.62 -0.83
N SER A 115 -7.91 11.09 -0.70
CA SER A 115 -8.52 10.16 -1.66
C SER A 115 -8.68 10.80 -3.04
N SER A 116 -8.98 12.10 -3.10
CA SER A 116 -8.99 12.88 -4.36
C SER A 116 -7.59 13.02 -4.96
N LYS A 117 -6.57 13.37 -4.18
CA LYS A 117 -5.16 13.47 -4.65
C LYS A 117 -4.61 12.14 -5.18
N TYR A 118 -5.00 11.04 -4.55
CA TYR A 118 -4.65 9.69 -4.97
C TYR A 118 -5.61 9.12 -6.04
N ASN A 119 -6.55 9.92 -6.54
CA ASN A 119 -7.49 9.55 -7.60
C ASN A 119 -8.24 8.23 -7.32
N VAL A 120 -8.66 8.04 -6.07
CA VAL A 120 -9.40 6.86 -5.61
C VAL A 120 -10.75 7.22 -4.98
N LEU A 121 -11.10 8.50 -4.85
CA LEU A 121 -12.43 8.89 -4.40
C LEU A 121 -13.48 8.59 -5.49
N ASN A 122 -14.51 7.83 -5.17
CA ASN A 122 -15.62 7.55 -6.07
C ASN A 122 -16.77 8.57 -5.90
N GLU A 123 -17.79 8.47 -6.76
CA GLU A 123 -18.95 9.38 -6.76
C GLU A 123 -19.80 9.29 -5.49
N ASP A 124 -19.78 8.16 -4.80
CA ASP A 124 -20.49 7.96 -3.51
C ASP A 124 -19.74 8.59 -2.32
N GLY A 125 -18.58 9.20 -2.56
CA GLY A 125 -17.78 9.87 -1.54
C GLY A 125 -16.96 8.93 -0.66
N VAL A 126 -16.68 7.71 -1.12
CA VAL A 126 -15.79 6.75 -0.47
C VAL A 126 -14.57 6.45 -1.34
N ALA A 127 -13.50 5.94 -0.74
CA ALA A 127 -12.34 5.52 -1.51
C ALA A 127 -12.57 4.13 -2.14
N LEU A 128 -12.16 3.96 -3.40
CA LEU A 128 -11.91 2.66 -4.00
C LEU A 128 -10.77 1.94 -3.25
N ARG A 129 -10.59 0.64 -3.51
CA ARG A 129 -9.56 -0.18 -2.88
C ARG A 129 -8.19 0.05 -3.54
N GLY A 130 -7.67 1.26 -3.40
CA GLY A 130 -6.36 1.67 -3.90
C GLY A 130 -5.21 1.23 -3.00
N ALA A 131 -4.11 0.73 -3.54
CA ALA A 131 -2.87 0.46 -2.83
C ALA A 131 -1.68 1.00 -3.64
N PHE A 132 -0.80 1.73 -2.96
CA PHE A 132 0.34 2.41 -3.57
C PHE A 132 1.61 1.98 -2.85
N LEU A 133 2.59 1.48 -3.62
CA LEU A 133 3.95 1.31 -3.12
C LEU A 133 4.74 2.58 -3.43
N ILE A 134 5.16 3.26 -2.38
CA ILE A 134 5.99 4.47 -2.42
C ILE A 134 7.36 4.07 -1.91
N ASP A 135 8.43 4.38 -2.65
CA ASP A 135 9.77 3.99 -2.22
C ASP A 135 10.42 5.02 -1.28
N LYS A 136 11.62 4.71 -0.81
CA LYS A 136 12.44 5.57 0.06
C LYS A 136 12.72 6.98 -0.49
N ASP A 137 12.65 7.16 -1.81
CA ASP A 137 12.85 8.46 -2.49
C ASP A 137 11.50 9.18 -2.71
N PHE A 138 10.45 8.68 -2.04
CA PHE A 138 9.08 9.16 -2.07
C PHE A 138 8.44 9.14 -3.46
N ILE A 139 8.86 8.20 -4.31
CA ILE A 139 8.32 8.00 -5.64
C ILE A 139 7.35 6.82 -5.65
N VAL A 140 6.20 6.98 -6.31
CA VAL A 140 5.23 5.88 -6.51
C VAL A 140 5.83 4.88 -7.49
N ARG A 141 6.01 3.63 -7.05
CA ARG A 141 6.55 2.53 -7.87
C ARG A 141 5.49 1.58 -8.38
N HIS A 142 4.36 1.51 -7.70
CA HIS A 142 3.25 0.65 -8.08
C HIS A 142 1.93 1.22 -7.58
N MET A 143 0.87 1.04 -8.37
CA MET A 143 -0.50 1.35 -8.01
C MET A 143 -1.40 0.17 -8.39
N LEU A 144 -2.32 -0.20 -7.51
CA LEU A 144 -3.39 -1.16 -7.76
C LEU A 144 -4.68 -0.55 -7.24
N VAL A 145 -5.73 -0.54 -8.06
CA VAL A 145 -7.05 -0.03 -7.66
C VAL A 145 -8.09 -1.07 -8.03
N ASN A 146 -8.69 -1.67 -7.01
CA ASN A 146 -9.82 -2.57 -7.17
C ASN A 146 -11.15 -1.83 -6.96
N ASP A 147 -12.19 -2.32 -7.64
CA ASP A 147 -13.56 -1.96 -7.31
C ASP A 147 -13.94 -2.47 -5.90
N LEU A 148 -15.03 -1.93 -5.34
CA LEU A 148 -15.42 -2.09 -3.94
C LEU A 148 -15.62 -3.54 -3.51
N SER A 149 -16.02 -4.42 -4.43
CA SER A 149 -16.34 -5.83 -4.15
C SER A 149 -15.13 -6.77 -4.14
N ILE A 150 -13.95 -6.30 -4.57
CA ILE A 150 -12.78 -7.16 -4.83
C ILE A 150 -11.65 -6.85 -3.83
N GLY A 151 -11.45 -7.74 -2.87
CA GLY A 151 -10.31 -7.64 -1.94
C GLY A 151 -8.95 -7.81 -2.63
N ARG A 152 -7.92 -7.22 -2.06
CA ARG A 152 -6.52 -7.29 -2.53
C ARG A 152 -5.82 -8.55 -2.07
N ASP A 153 -4.87 -9.01 -2.86
CA ASP A 153 -3.89 -10.00 -2.42
C ASP A 153 -2.66 -9.29 -1.83
N ILE A 154 -2.44 -9.50 -0.53
CA ILE A 154 -1.33 -8.90 0.21
C ILE A 154 0.00 -9.58 -0.19
N ASN A 155 -0.03 -10.85 -0.62
CA ASN A 155 1.18 -11.53 -1.10
C ASN A 155 1.66 -10.93 -2.43
N TYR A 156 0.75 -10.51 -3.30
CA TYR A 156 1.11 -9.75 -4.50
C TYR A 156 1.81 -8.44 -4.14
N THR A 157 1.33 -7.73 -3.10
CA THR A 157 1.99 -6.50 -2.62
C THR A 157 3.43 -6.78 -2.15
N LEU A 158 3.64 -7.85 -1.36
CA LEU A 158 4.97 -8.28 -0.91
C LEU A 158 5.88 -8.65 -2.09
N LYS A 159 5.35 -9.38 -3.09
CA LYS A 159 6.07 -9.71 -4.32
C LYS A 159 6.54 -8.46 -5.07
N VAL A 160 5.70 -7.43 -5.19
CA VAL A 160 6.08 -6.18 -5.86
C VAL A 160 7.20 -5.45 -5.09
N ILE A 161 7.17 -5.47 -3.76
CA ILE A 161 8.26 -4.93 -2.92
C ILE A 161 9.56 -5.70 -3.15
N ASP A 162 9.49 -7.03 -3.21
CA ASP A 162 10.65 -7.88 -3.48
C ASP A 162 11.25 -7.60 -4.87
N ALA A 163 10.41 -7.42 -5.89
CA ALA A 163 10.85 -7.12 -7.25
C ALA A 163 11.51 -5.73 -7.34
N LEU A 164 10.92 -4.72 -6.69
CA LEU A 164 11.52 -3.39 -6.60
C LEU A 164 12.88 -3.44 -5.91
N THR A 165 12.97 -4.17 -4.80
CA THR A 165 14.22 -4.31 -4.01
C THR A 165 15.30 -5.01 -4.83
N HIS A 166 14.95 -6.06 -5.58
CA HIS A 166 15.86 -6.76 -6.47
C HIS A 166 16.41 -5.83 -7.55
N HIS A 167 15.53 -5.14 -8.26
CA HIS A 167 15.92 -4.18 -9.30
C HIS A 167 16.86 -3.08 -8.76
N GLN A 168 16.51 -2.48 -7.61
CA GLN A 168 17.33 -1.43 -7.00
C GLN A 168 18.72 -1.91 -6.57
N LYS A 169 18.85 -3.19 -6.18
CA LYS A 169 20.11 -3.76 -5.71
C LYS A 169 21.00 -4.26 -6.85
N HIS A 170 20.40 -4.82 -7.90
CA HIS A 170 21.12 -5.56 -8.93
C HIS A 170 21.11 -4.88 -10.31
N GLY A 171 20.19 -3.94 -10.56
CA GLY A 171 19.98 -3.33 -11.88
C GLY A 171 19.27 -4.23 -12.89
N GLU A 172 18.96 -5.47 -12.51
CA GLU A 172 18.21 -6.46 -13.30
C GLU A 172 16.71 -6.12 -13.31
N VAL A 173 15.98 -6.62 -14.30
CA VAL A 173 14.51 -6.50 -14.40
C VAL A 173 13.83 -7.82 -14.09
N CYS A 174 12.71 -7.75 -13.36
CA CYS A 174 11.98 -8.93 -12.93
C CYS A 174 10.94 -9.35 -14.01
N PRO A 175 11.00 -10.58 -14.55
CA PRO A 175 10.07 -11.07 -15.56
C PRO A 175 8.63 -11.20 -15.07
N ALA A 176 7.71 -11.50 -16.00
CA ALA A 176 6.32 -11.83 -15.66
C ALA A 176 6.30 -13.01 -14.68
N GLY A 177 5.45 -12.92 -13.65
CA GLY A 177 5.37 -13.98 -12.66
C GLY A 177 6.49 -13.99 -11.61
N TRP A 178 7.57 -13.21 -11.75
CA TRP A 178 8.77 -13.31 -10.89
C TRP A 178 8.48 -13.31 -9.37
N HIS A 179 9.16 -14.21 -8.65
CA HIS A 179 9.22 -14.27 -7.19
C HIS A 179 10.67 -14.17 -6.69
N LYS A 180 10.83 -13.74 -5.44
CA LYS A 180 12.15 -13.59 -4.81
C LYS A 180 12.95 -14.89 -4.89
N GLY A 181 14.14 -14.80 -5.48
CA GLY A 181 15.06 -15.94 -5.66
C GLY A 181 15.01 -16.58 -7.04
N GLU A 182 14.03 -16.22 -7.88
CA GLU A 182 13.98 -16.65 -9.28
C GLU A 182 14.93 -15.84 -10.16
N GLU A 183 15.29 -16.41 -11.32
CA GLU A 183 16.13 -15.76 -12.32
C GLU A 183 15.48 -14.47 -12.84
N ALA A 184 16.24 -13.38 -12.80
CA ALA A 184 15.87 -12.08 -13.36
C ALA A 184 16.64 -11.82 -14.66
N ILE A 185 16.31 -10.74 -15.35
CA ILE A 185 16.86 -10.43 -16.67
C ILE A 185 17.83 -9.26 -16.56
N THR A 186 19.07 -9.43 -17.03
CA THR A 186 19.94 -8.29 -17.34
C THR A 186 19.30 -7.49 -18.47
N PRO A 187 19.08 -6.16 -18.33
CA PRO A 187 18.35 -5.36 -19.31
C PRO A 187 19.17 -5.07 -20.58
N SER A 188 19.52 -6.11 -21.32
CA SER A 188 20.16 -6.06 -22.63
C SER A 188 19.51 -7.08 -23.57
N HIS A 189 19.81 -6.99 -24.86
CA HIS A 189 19.31 -7.95 -25.85
C HIS A 189 19.81 -9.38 -25.57
N GLU A 190 21.08 -9.52 -25.19
CA GLU A 190 21.69 -10.80 -24.82
C GLU A 190 21.09 -11.36 -23.54
N GLY A 191 20.80 -10.50 -22.55
CA GLY A 191 20.18 -10.91 -21.29
C GLY A 191 18.79 -11.50 -21.48
N ILE A 192 17.93 -10.84 -22.27
CA ILE A 192 16.60 -11.38 -22.57
C ILE A 192 16.67 -12.65 -23.44
N ALA A 193 17.59 -12.71 -24.41
CA ALA A 193 17.78 -13.91 -25.24
C ALA A 193 18.22 -15.12 -24.40
N HIS A 194 19.14 -14.91 -23.45
CA HIS A 194 19.56 -15.95 -22.51
C HIS A 194 18.38 -16.44 -21.66
N TYR A 195 17.66 -15.53 -21.01
CA TYR A 195 16.53 -15.87 -20.15
C TYR A 195 15.48 -16.68 -20.92
N LEU A 196 15.06 -16.21 -22.10
CA LEU A 196 14.03 -16.86 -22.90
C LEU A 196 14.44 -18.24 -23.43
N SER A 197 15.73 -18.51 -23.63
CA SER A 197 16.20 -19.83 -24.06
C SER A 197 15.84 -20.96 -23.10
N SER A 198 15.62 -20.64 -21.82
CA SER A 198 15.31 -21.61 -20.75
C SER A 198 13.90 -21.45 -20.16
N HIS A 199 13.24 -20.31 -20.38
CA HIS A 199 11.98 -19.97 -19.69
C HIS A 199 10.77 -19.79 -20.62
N ALA A 200 10.94 -19.64 -21.93
CA ALA A 200 9.85 -19.24 -22.83
C ALA A 200 8.59 -20.14 -22.75
N GLU A 201 8.75 -21.45 -22.66
CA GLU A 201 7.62 -22.41 -22.62
C GLU A 201 6.85 -22.43 -21.27
N LYS A 202 7.38 -21.77 -20.23
CA LYS A 202 6.80 -21.76 -18.87
C LYS A 202 6.19 -20.41 -18.48
N LEU A 203 6.37 -19.38 -19.31
CA LEU A 203 5.78 -18.04 -19.13
C LEU A 203 4.31 -18.04 -19.55
#